data_AF-A0A418MA03-F1
#
_entry.id   AF-A0A418MA03-F1
#
_cell.length_a   1.000
_cell.length_b   1.000
_cell.length_c   1.000
_cell.angle_alpha   90.00
_cell.angle_beta   90.00
_cell.angle_gamma   90.00
#
_symmetry.space_group_name_H-M   'P 1'
#
loop_
_entity.id
_entity.type
_entity.pdbx_description
1 polymer ?
#
loop_
_entity_poly.entity_id
_entity_poly.type
_entity_poly.pdbx_seq_one_letter_code
_entity_poly.pdbx_strand_id
1 'polypeptide(L)' 'MTPEIRAVLQIAGIGFLVAFLHTALRQSGKEEFAQWMTLVGFVTVFMIVLSYVDRLYGEIQRVFLIQ' A
#
# COMPACT_ATOMS: atom_id res chain seq x y z
N MET A 1 -6.52 13.86 13.12
CA MET A 1 -6.18 13.50 11.72
C MET A 1 -7.36 12.74 11.14
N THR A 2 -7.86 13.16 9.97
CA THR A 2 -8.97 12.45 9.32
C THR A 2 -8.51 11.09 8.76
N PRO A 3 -9.41 10.12 8.56
CA PRO A 3 -9.04 8.78 8.07
C PRO A 3 -8.32 8.81 6.71
N GLU A 4 -8.65 9.77 5.85
CA GLU A 4 -8.06 9.93 4.52
C GLU A 4 -6.60 10.39 4.62
N ILE A 5 -6.32 11.36 5.49
CA ILE A 5 -4.96 11.85 5.74
C ILE A 5 -4.09 10.72 6.30
N ARG A 6 -4.65 9.87 7.17
CA ARG A 6 -3.94 8.69 7.68
C ARG A 6 -3.57 7.72 6.56
N ALA A 7 -4.49 7.45 5.64
CA ALA A 7 -4.26 6.58 4.49
C ALA A 7 -3.12 7.10 3.60
N VAL A 8 -3.17 8.39 3.26
CA VAL A 8 -2.16 9.05 2.41
C VAL A 8 -0.79 9.02 3.09
N LEU A 9 -0.71 9.35 4.38
CA LEU A 9 0.55 9.31 5.13
C LEU A 9 1.13 7.89 5.23
N GLN A 10 0.28 6.87 5.40
CA GLN A 10 0.71 5.48 5.44
C GLN A 10 1.29 5.04 4.09
N ILE A 11 0.61 5.35 2.98
CA ILE A 11 1.10 5.04 1.63
C ILE A 11 2.40 5.80 1.32
N ALA A 12 2.48 7.07 1.70
CA ALA A 12 3.70 7.87 1.53
C ALA A 12 4.89 7.29 2.31
N GLY A 13 4.67 6.85 3.55
CA GLY A 13 5.70 6.19 4.36
C GLY A 13 6.20 4.88 3.74
N ILE A 14 5.29 4.07 3.19
CA ILE A 14 5.65 2.83 2.46
C ILE A 14 6.46 3.18 1.20
N GLY A 15 6.01 4.16 0.42
CA GLY A 15 6.73 4.62 -0.78
C GLY A 15 8.15 5.09 -0.46
N PHE A 16 8.32 5.86 0.62
CA PHE A 16 9.64 6.27 1.11
C PHE A 16 10.51 5.07 1.48
N LEU A 17 9.99 4.12 2.26
CA LEU A 17 10.72 2.91 2.66
C LEU A 17 11.13 2.06 1.45
N VAL A 18 10.23 1.86 0.49
CA VAL A 18 10.49 1.10 -0.74
C VAL A 18 11.60 1.76 -1.56
N ALA A 19 11.55 3.08 -1.76
CA ALA A 19 12.58 3.82 -2.49
C ALA A 19 13.94 3.76 -1.79
N PHE A 20 13.93 3.88 -0.46
CA PHE A 20 15.14 3.74 0.35
C PHE A 20 15.75 2.34 0.22
N LEU A 21 14.95 1.29 0.37
CA LEU A 21 15.39 -0.11 0.24
C LEU A 21 15.85 -0.45 -1.18
N HIS A 22 15.13 0.02 -2.20
CA HIS A 22 15.55 -0.13 -3.60
C HIS A 22 16.94 0.45 -3.81
N THR A 23 17.17 1.67 -3.33
CA THR A 23 18.46 2.35 -3.46
C THR A 23 19.56 1.61 -2.69
N ALA A 24 19.27 1.14 -1.46
CA ALA A 24 20.22 0.39 -0.66
C ALA A 24 20.58 -0.98 -1.29
N LEU A 25 19.60 -1.70 -1.84
CA LEU A 25 19.82 -2.97 -2.54
C LEU A 25 20.66 -2.77 -3.80
N ARG A 26 20.39 -1.71 -4.56
CA ARG A 26 21.17 -1.34 -5.74
C ARG A 26 22.62 -0.99 -5.38
N GLN A 27 22.83 -0.21 -4.32
CA GLN A 27 24.19 0.10 -3.81
C GLN A 27 24.93 -1.13 -3.31
N SER A 28 24.22 -2.16 -2.86
CA SER A 28 24.78 -3.45 -2.43
C SER A 28 25.09 -4.41 -3.60
N GLY A 29 24.92 -3.98 -4.85
CA GLY A 29 25.10 -4.81 -6.05
C GLY A 29 23.98 -5.83 -6.30
N LYS A 30 22.85 -5.72 -5.57
CA LYS A 30 21.70 -6.63 -5.66
C LYS A 30 20.59 -6.04 -6.54
N GLU A 31 20.91 -5.75 -7.78
CA GLU A 31 20.00 -5.01 -8.69
C GLU A 31 18.71 -5.79 -8.99
N GLU A 32 18.78 -7.11 -9.10
CA GLU A 32 17.57 -7.95 -9.27
C GLU A 32 16.61 -7.80 -8.08
N PHE A 33 17.13 -7.86 -6.85
CA PHE A 33 16.31 -7.68 -5.64
C PHE A 33 15.77 -6.25 -5.52
N ALA A 34 16.52 -5.24 -5.98
CA ALA A 34 16.04 -3.87 -6.02
C ALA A 34 14.78 -3.76 -6.89
N GLN A 35 14.79 -4.39 -8.08
CA GLN A 35 13.62 -4.40 -8.96
C GLN A 35 12.41 -5.09 -8.30
N TRP A 36 12.62 -6.23 -7.63
CA TRP A 36 11.57 -6.92 -6.87
C TRP A 36 11.03 -6.07 -5.71
N MET A 37 11.87 -5.25 -5.07
CA MET A 37 11.44 -4.34 -3.99
C MET A 37 10.38 -3.35 -4.47
N THR A 38 10.53 -2.80 -5.68
CA THR A 38 9.53 -1.89 -6.27
C THR A 38 8.18 -2.61 -6.47
N LEU A 39 8.20 -3.85 -6.96
CA LEU A 39 6.99 -4.66 -7.14
C LEU A 39 6.31 -4.99 -5.81
N VAL A 40 7.09 -5.39 -4.80
CA VAL A 40 6.56 -5.65 -3.44
C VAL A 40 5.94 -4.39 -2.85
N GLY A 41 6.59 -3.24 -3.02
CA GLY A 41 6.06 -1.95 -2.60
C GLY A 41 4.73 -1.63 -3.27
N PHE A 42 4.64 -1.84 -4.59
CA PHE A 42 3.41 -1.66 -5.35
C PHE A 42 2.27 -2.57 -4.86
N VAL A 43 2.53 -3.88 -4.72
CA VAL A 43 1.54 -4.84 -4.22
C VAL A 43 1.08 -4.48 -2.80
N THR A 44 2.00 -4.02 -1.94
CA THR A 44 1.67 -3.61 -0.57
C THR A 44 0.69 -2.43 -0.56
N VAL A 45 0.93 -1.41 -1.39
CA VAL A 45 -0.01 -0.28 -1.54
C VAL A 45 -1.35 -0.76 -2.10
N PHE A 46 -1.32 -1.69 -3.06
CA PHE A 46 -2.53 -2.26 -3.64
C PHE A 46 -3.40 -2.97 -2.58
N MET A 47 -2.79 -3.73 -1.68
CA MET A 47 -3.49 -4.38 -0.56
C MET A 47 -4.18 -3.36 0.37
N ILE A 48 -3.55 -2.21 0.61
CA ILE A 48 -4.17 -1.12 1.37
C ILE A 48 -5.42 -0.61 0.66
N VAL A 49 -5.34 -0.36 -0.65
CA VAL A 49 -6.50 0.08 -1.45
C VAL A 49 -7.61 -0.97 -1.43
N LEU A 50 -7.29 -2.25 -1.59
CA LEU A 50 -8.28 -3.34 -1.53
C LEU A 50 -9.00 -3.37 -0.18
N SER A 51 -8.33 -3.09 0.93
CA SER A 51 -8.99 -3.02 2.24
C SER A 51 -10.04 -1.91 2.35
N TYR A 52 -9.82 -0.78 1.66
CA TYR A 52 -10.82 0.29 1.58
C TYR A 52 -12.00 -0.10 0.69
N VAL A 53 -11.75 -0.82 -0.40
CA VAL A 53 -12.80 -1.35 -1.27
C VAL A 53 -13.65 -2.38 -0.51
N ASP A 54 -13.02 -3.29 0.21
CA ASP A 54 -13.70 -4.29 1.05
C ASP A 54 -14.57 -3.63 2.12
N ARG A 55 -14.03 -2.60 2.79
CA ARG A 55 -14.81 -1.80 3.74
C ARG A 55 -16.03 -1.15 3.09
N LEU A 56 -15.84 -0.52 1.92
CA LEU A 56 -16.95 0.10 1.19
C LEU A 56 -18.00 -0.94 0.80
N TYR A 57 -17.57 -2.09 0.31
CA TYR A 57 -18.46 -3.20 -0.03
C TYR A 57 -19.26 -3.68 1.19
N GLY A 58 -18.61 -3.84 2.34
CA GLY A 58 -19.27 -4.19 3.59
C GLY A 58 -20.30 -3.16 4.05
N GLU A 59 -20.03 -1.86 3.88
CA GLU A 59 -21.01 -0.80 4.19
C GLU A 59 -22.21 -0.84 3.23
N ILE A 60 -21.97 -1.06 1.92
CA ILE A 60 -23.05 -1.27 0.94
C ILE A 60 -23.90 -2.47 1.37
N GLN A 61 -23.28 -3.63 1.63
CA GLN A 61 -24.01 -4.81 2.08
C GLN A 61 -24.86 -4.54 3.33
N ARG A 62 -24.33 -3.83 4.33
CA ARG A 62 -25.08 -3.49 5.54
C ARG A 62 -26.31 -2.63 5.27
N VAL A 63 -26.18 -1.61 4.42
CA VAL A 63 -27.30 -0.72 4.09
C VAL A 63 -28.37 -1.43 3.29
N PHE A 64 -27.99 -2.34 2.38
CA PHE A 64 -28.90 -2.98 1.43
C PHE A 64 -29.41 -4.37 1.83
N LEU A 65 -28.75 -5.12 2.73
CA LEU A 65 -29.15 -6.48 3.14
C LEU A 65 -29.83 -6.55 4.52
N ILE A 66 -29.89 -5.46 5.29
CA ILE A 66 -30.54 -5.41 6.61
C ILE A 66 -31.87 -4.62 6.54
N GLN A 67 -32.58 -4.68 5.40
CA GLN A 67 -33.99 -4.28 5.30
C GLN A 67 -34.82 -5.44 4.76
#